data_AF-A0A4S2HDD5-F1
#
_entry.id   AF-A0A4S2HDD5-F1
#
_cell.length_a   1.000
_cell.length_b   1.000
_cell.length_c   1.000
_cell.angle_alpha   90.00
_cell.angle_beta   90.00
_cell.angle_gamma   90.00
#
_symmetry.space_group_name_H-M   'P 1'
#
loop_
_entity.id
_entity.type
_entity.pdbx_description
1 polymer ?
#
loop_
_entity_poly.entity_id
_entity_poly.type
_entity_poly.pdbx_seq_one_letter_code
_entity_poly.pdbx_strand_id
1 'polypeptide(L)'
;MIQPPTDVKLIRCCSIWRALEDVGDVPTMLILEAFWLGERRFDGFQKRTGLLKALLSQRLKQMVASGLFEKRKYSDRPPRYEYVMTEKGRDLYWVALAMLRWEQRWGSASAKFRVRLTHTACGTKDIEPTPYSLSSDMAFTARDVAWQHGPGMGWVTPRHSRRRKQRGETAPGSDNNLLDVILQVLGDRWASLILRSIFTGFRRYDEIQKDAAIATNILADRLQWLIDMGLIHKRLYSQNPPRYEYRLTELGIDYYPVLVMLMAWGDRWYLTPEGPPLLLLNRHTGKPLEPAMVCSACEKPLMPTDVQYSIVPARKMAADAASA
;
A
#
# COMPACT_ATOMS: atom_id res chain seq x y z
N MET A 1 -0.27 22.83 23.61
CA MET A 1 -0.10 22.68 22.15
C MET A 1 0.73 23.85 21.65
N ILE A 2 2.01 23.64 21.37
CA ILE A 2 2.88 24.68 20.80
C ILE A 2 2.71 24.62 19.28
N GLN A 3 2.14 25.66 18.69
CA GLN A 3 2.10 25.79 17.23
C GLN A 3 3.53 25.99 16.69
N PRO A 4 3.92 25.29 15.62
CA PRO A 4 5.26 25.43 15.06
C PRO A 4 5.46 26.79 14.35
N PRO A 5 6.70 27.28 14.23
CA PRO A 5 7.02 28.53 13.55
C PRO A 5 6.68 28.49 12.05
N THR A 6 6.27 29.65 11.52
CA THR A 6 5.55 29.84 10.25
C THR A 6 6.32 29.56 8.95
N ASP A 7 7.65 29.33 9.00
CA ASP A 7 8.49 29.20 7.79
C ASP A 7 8.99 27.78 7.49
N VAL A 8 8.68 26.77 8.31
CA VAL A 8 9.06 25.37 8.05
C VAL A 8 7.83 24.58 7.62
N LYS A 9 7.85 24.05 6.38
CA LYS A 9 6.82 23.09 5.93
C LYS A 9 6.97 21.79 6.71
N LEU A 10 6.06 21.53 7.64
CA LEU A 10 6.05 20.34 8.47
C LEU A 10 4.90 19.42 8.08
N ILE A 11 5.16 18.11 8.03
CA ILE A 11 4.14 17.07 7.87
C ILE A 11 3.85 16.48 9.25
N ARG A 12 2.57 16.19 9.52
CA ARG A 12 2.20 15.41 10.70
C ARG A 12 2.90 14.06 10.67
N CYS A 13 3.65 13.71 11.72
CA CYS A 13 4.32 12.42 11.86
C CYS A 13 3.36 11.29 11.47
N CYS A 14 3.76 10.47 10.49
CA CYS A 14 3.08 9.22 10.22
C CYS A 14 4.06 8.19 9.72
N SER A 15 3.87 6.97 10.19
CA SER A 15 4.71 5.84 9.83
C SER A 15 4.52 5.42 8.37
N ILE A 16 3.39 5.79 7.76
CA ILE A 16 3.15 5.71 6.32
C ILE A 16 4.22 6.51 5.54
N TRP A 17 4.53 7.74 5.95
CA TRP A 17 5.53 8.56 5.23
C TRP A 17 6.89 7.88 5.23
N ARG A 18 7.33 7.35 6.37
CA ARG A 18 8.61 6.63 6.50
C ARG A 18 8.59 5.32 5.71
N ALA A 19 7.50 4.59 5.78
CA ALA A 19 7.35 3.35 5.03
C ALA A 19 7.46 3.57 3.51
N LEU A 20 6.83 4.63 3.00
CA LEU A 20 6.90 5.01 1.59
C LEU A 20 8.31 5.45 1.13
N GLU A 21 9.25 5.73 2.03
CA GLU A 21 10.65 5.97 1.62
C GLU A 21 11.34 4.70 1.13
N ASP A 22 10.95 3.57 1.70
CA ASP A 22 11.46 2.26 1.30
C ASP A 22 10.67 1.67 0.15
N VAL A 23 9.33 1.74 0.21
CA VAL A 23 8.46 0.98 -0.70
C VAL A 23 7.59 1.83 -1.63
N GLY A 24 7.56 3.15 -1.46
CA GLY A 24 6.65 4.06 -2.16
C GLY A 24 7.04 4.38 -3.62
N ASP A 25 7.47 3.38 -4.39
CA ASP A 25 7.61 3.49 -5.84
C ASP A 25 7.32 2.21 -6.60
N VAL A 26 6.84 2.39 -7.83
CA VAL A 26 6.42 1.32 -8.72
C VAL A 26 7.53 0.27 -8.93
N PRO A 27 8.80 0.62 -9.26
CA PRO A 27 9.86 -0.38 -9.38
C PRO A 27 10.05 -1.27 -8.15
N THR A 28 10.03 -0.68 -6.95
CA THR A 28 10.14 -1.45 -5.70
C THR A 28 8.98 -2.42 -5.55
N MET A 29 7.75 -1.97 -5.83
CA MET A 29 6.57 -2.83 -5.72
C MET A 29 6.55 -3.96 -6.75
N LEU A 30 7.00 -3.70 -7.99
CA LEU A 30 7.15 -4.75 -9.01
C LEU A 30 8.17 -5.81 -8.58
N ILE A 31 9.28 -5.40 -7.94
CA ILE A 31 10.27 -6.34 -7.40
C ILE A 31 9.66 -7.17 -6.26
N LEU A 32 8.89 -6.55 -5.36
CA LEU A 32 8.19 -7.26 -4.28
C LEU A 32 7.18 -8.27 -4.85
N GLU A 33 6.34 -7.85 -5.79
CA GLU A 33 5.40 -8.74 -6.50
C GLU A 33 6.13 -9.92 -7.14
N ALA A 34 7.18 -9.65 -7.91
CA ALA A 34 7.99 -10.70 -8.53
C ALA A 34 8.59 -11.67 -7.50
N PHE A 35 9.01 -11.17 -6.33
CA PHE A 35 9.50 -12.01 -5.25
C PHE A 35 8.38 -12.90 -4.69
N TRP A 36 7.18 -12.37 -4.43
CA TRP A 36 6.07 -13.17 -3.93
C TRP A 36 5.66 -14.30 -4.89
N LEU A 37 5.84 -14.07 -6.19
CA LEU A 37 5.63 -15.06 -7.25
C LEU A 37 6.79 -16.05 -7.44
N GLY A 38 7.80 -16.00 -6.56
CA GLY A 38 8.88 -16.98 -6.52
C GLY A 38 10.19 -16.54 -7.18
N GLU A 39 10.29 -15.33 -7.74
CA GLU A 39 11.56 -14.84 -8.27
C GLU A 39 12.57 -14.60 -7.13
N ARG A 40 13.77 -15.14 -7.28
CA ARG A 40 14.86 -14.98 -6.30
C ARG A 40 16.15 -14.43 -6.92
N ARG A 41 16.22 -14.32 -8.24
CA ARG A 41 17.46 -14.01 -8.98
C ARG A 41 17.28 -12.80 -9.87
N PHE A 42 18.38 -12.09 -10.13
CA PHE A 42 18.37 -10.87 -10.93
C PHE A 42 17.69 -11.04 -12.29
N ASP A 43 18.08 -12.06 -13.07
CA ASP A 43 17.51 -12.29 -14.40
C ASP A 43 16.01 -12.62 -14.34
N GLY A 44 15.57 -13.31 -13.28
CA GLY A 44 14.17 -13.62 -13.03
C GLY A 44 13.35 -12.36 -12.74
N PHE A 45 13.85 -11.51 -11.83
CA PHE A 45 13.26 -10.19 -11.58
C PHE A 45 13.19 -9.35 -12.86
N GLN A 46 14.27 -9.29 -13.63
CA GLN A 46 14.32 -8.50 -14.85
C GLN A 46 13.28 -8.98 -15.87
N LYS A 47 13.24 -10.29 -16.12
CA LYS A 47 12.32 -10.90 -17.08
C LYS A 47 10.86 -10.65 -16.70
N ARG A 48 10.53 -10.76 -15.41
CA ARG A 48 9.16 -10.61 -14.91
C ARG A 48 8.72 -9.15 -14.85
N THR A 49 9.55 -8.27 -14.29
CA THR A 49 9.19 -6.86 -14.06
C THR A 49 9.33 -5.98 -15.29
N GLY A 50 10.08 -6.41 -16.31
CA GLY A 50 10.39 -5.59 -17.49
C GLY A 50 11.32 -4.40 -17.22
N LEU A 51 11.82 -4.24 -15.99
CA LEU A 51 12.67 -3.13 -15.61
C LEU A 51 14.02 -3.18 -16.34
N LEU A 52 14.52 -1.99 -16.71
CA LEU A 52 15.88 -1.83 -17.24
C LEU A 52 16.91 -2.34 -16.21
N LYS A 53 17.94 -3.07 -16.67
CA LYS A 53 18.98 -3.67 -15.81
C LYS A 53 19.58 -2.66 -14.81
N ALA A 54 19.88 -1.46 -15.27
CA ALA A 54 20.47 -0.41 -14.43
C ALA A 54 19.53 0.00 -13.30
N LEU A 55 18.25 0.22 -13.61
CA LEU A 55 17.23 0.59 -12.62
C LEU A 55 16.96 -0.55 -11.63
N LEU A 56 16.82 -1.79 -12.12
CA LEU A 56 16.64 -2.97 -11.27
C LEU A 56 17.82 -3.15 -10.32
N SER A 57 19.05 -3.04 -10.82
CA SER A 57 20.28 -3.14 -10.01
C SER A 57 20.32 -2.08 -8.92
N GLN A 58 20.02 -0.82 -9.27
CA GLN A 58 19.96 0.28 -8.32
C GLN A 58 18.92 0.03 -7.22
N ARG A 59 17.71 -0.43 -7.59
CA ARG A 59 16.63 -0.69 -6.64
C ARG A 59 16.94 -1.86 -5.73
N LEU A 60 17.41 -2.99 -6.26
CA LEU A 60 17.82 -4.14 -5.44
C LEU A 60 18.93 -3.76 -4.46
N LYS A 61 19.90 -2.92 -4.86
CA LYS A 61 20.94 -2.40 -3.95
C LYS A 61 20.32 -1.56 -2.82
N GLN A 62 19.35 -0.72 -3.12
CA GLN A 62 18.65 0.10 -2.12
C GLN A 62 17.81 -0.77 -1.18
N MET A 63 17.08 -1.74 -1.71
CA MET A 63 16.28 -2.67 -0.90
C MET A 63 17.17 -3.50 0.03
N VAL A 64 18.36 -3.90 -0.43
CA VAL A 64 19.37 -4.54 0.44
C VAL A 64 19.88 -3.57 1.52
N ALA A 65 20.23 -2.34 1.15
CA ALA A 65 20.72 -1.34 2.10
C ALA A 65 19.67 -0.95 3.15
N SER A 66 18.39 -0.94 2.78
CA SER A 66 17.27 -0.70 3.69
C SER A 66 16.90 -1.90 4.57
N GLY A 67 17.52 -3.05 4.32
CA GLY A 67 17.27 -4.30 5.03
C GLY A 67 15.98 -5.01 4.64
N LEU A 68 15.39 -4.74 3.47
CA LEU A 68 14.25 -5.51 2.93
C LEU A 68 14.69 -6.86 2.36
N PHE A 69 15.85 -6.86 1.70
CA PHE A 69 16.48 -8.06 1.15
C PHE A 69 17.89 -8.24 1.70
N GLU A 70 18.36 -9.48 1.64
CA GLU A 70 19.76 -9.84 1.78
C GLU A 70 20.20 -10.53 0.48
N LYS A 71 21.44 -10.29 0.06
CA LYS A 71 22.05 -10.98 -1.08
C LYS A 71 22.82 -12.20 -0.58
N ARG A 72 22.24 -13.39 -0.76
CA ARG A 72 22.83 -14.66 -0.34
C ARG A 72 23.55 -15.35 -1.49
N LYS A 73 24.76 -15.85 -1.24
CA LYS A 73 25.50 -16.70 -2.18
C LYS A 73 24.99 -18.14 -2.03
N TYR A 74 24.68 -18.82 -3.14
CA TYR A 74 24.21 -20.22 -3.11
C TYR A 74 25.06 -21.18 -3.95
N SER A 75 26.01 -20.67 -4.74
CA SER A 75 26.96 -21.48 -5.50
C SER A 75 28.31 -20.78 -5.50
N ASP A 76 29.39 -21.56 -5.31
CA ASP A 76 30.76 -21.05 -5.31
C ASP A 76 31.43 -21.09 -6.69
N ARG A 77 30.97 -21.98 -7.59
CA ARG A 77 31.62 -22.23 -8.89
C ARG A 77 30.59 -22.42 -10.01
N PRO A 78 30.20 -21.37 -10.75
CA PRO A 78 30.56 -19.96 -10.54
C PRO A 78 29.84 -19.34 -9.32
N PRO A 79 30.35 -18.22 -8.77
CA PRO A 79 29.64 -17.45 -7.75
C PRO A 79 28.25 -17.03 -8.23
N ARG A 80 27.20 -17.61 -7.64
CA ARG A 80 25.81 -17.22 -7.92
C ARG A 80 25.14 -16.72 -6.65
N TYR A 81 24.32 -15.70 -6.84
CA TYR A 81 23.62 -15.02 -5.76
C TYR A 81 22.12 -15.06 -6.01
N GLU A 82 21.39 -15.10 -4.90
CA GLU A 82 19.96 -14.90 -4.83
C GLU A 82 19.65 -13.79 -3.82
N TYR A 83 18.45 -13.24 -3.95
CA TYR A 83 17.91 -12.27 -3.02
C TYR A 83 16.94 -13.02 -2.11
N VAL A 84 17.20 -12.97 -0.81
CA VAL A 84 16.32 -13.53 0.22
C VAL A 84 15.73 -12.40 1.04
N MET A 85 14.47 -12.55 1.41
CA MET A 85 13.78 -11.51 2.16
C MET A 85 14.12 -11.62 3.64
N THR A 86 14.42 -10.48 4.26
CA THR A 86 14.66 -10.40 5.71
C THR A 86 13.33 -10.51 6.47
N GLU A 87 13.37 -10.42 7.80
CA GLU A 87 12.14 -10.23 8.60
C GLU A 87 11.40 -8.94 8.20
N LYS A 88 12.13 -7.83 8.06
CA LYS A 88 11.57 -6.55 7.64
C LYS A 88 10.84 -6.62 6.31
N GLY A 89 11.42 -7.30 5.32
CA GLY A 89 10.77 -7.52 4.04
C GLY A 89 9.54 -8.44 4.16
N ARG A 90 9.62 -9.50 4.97
CA ARG A 90 8.52 -10.46 5.13
C ARG A 90 7.28 -9.83 5.75
N ASP A 91 7.44 -8.87 6.64
CA ASP A 91 6.31 -8.14 7.24
C ASP A 91 5.53 -7.27 6.24
N LEU A 92 6.07 -6.99 5.05
CA LEU A 92 5.30 -6.34 3.97
C LEU A 92 4.28 -7.27 3.33
N TYR A 93 4.25 -8.55 3.70
CA TYR A 93 3.37 -9.52 3.08
C TYR A 93 1.89 -9.15 3.19
N TRP A 94 1.44 -8.66 4.35
CA TRP A 94 0.06 -8.19 4.52
C TRP A 94 -0.25 -6.92 3.72
N VAL A 95 0.75 -6.08 3.45
CA VAL A 95 0.59 -4.96 2.49
C VAL A 95 0.33 -5.53 1.09
N ALA A 96 1.13 -6.49 0.65
CA ALA A 96 0.97 -7.14 -0.65
C ALA A 96 -0.39 -7.85 -0.81
N LEU A 97 -0.85 -8.55 0.24
CA LEU A 97 -2.18 -9.19 0.22
C LEU A 97 -3.32 -8.17 0.20
N ALA A 98 -3.22 -7.06 0.95
CA ALA A 98 -4.21 -6.00 0.91
C ALA A 98 -4.28 -5.34 -0.48
N MET A 99 -3.13 -5.12 -1.12
CA MET A 99 -3.04 -4.60 -2.49
C MET A 99 -3.65 -5.57 -3.50
N LEU A 100 -3.34 -6.86 -3.39
CA LEU A 100 -3.88 -7.89 -4.26
C LEU A 100 -5.40 -7.99 -4.15
N ARG A 101 -5.91 -8.01 -2.92
CA ARG A 101 -7.36 -8.00 -2.66
C ARG A 101 -8.03 -6.81 -3.33
N TRP A 102 -7.46 -5.61 -3.16
CA TRP A 102 -8.00 -4.41 -3.79
C TRP A 102 -7.96 -4.48 -5.31
N GLU A 103 -6.85 -4.91 -5.90
CA GLU A 103 -6.71 -5.02 -7.36
C GLU A 103 -7.68 -6.06 -7.94
N GLN A 104 -7.94 -7.16 -7.24
CA GLN A 104 -8.89 -8.17 -7.72
C GLN A 104 -10.34 -7.67 -7.72
N ARG A 105 -10.68 -6.76 -6.80
CA ARG A 105 -12.01 -6.14 -6.69
C ARG A 105 -12.20 -4.97 -7.66
N TRP A 106 -11.16 -4.14 -7.83
CA TRP A 106 -11.28 -2.82 -8.47
C TRP A 106 -10.30 -2.58 -9.64
N GLY A 107 -9.40 -3.51 -9.90
CA GLY A 107 -8.44 -3.43 -10.99
C GLY A 107 -9.10 -3.41 -12.37
N SER A 108 -8.29 -3.17 -13.40
CA SER A 108 -8.82 -2.96 -14.75
C SER A 108 -9.60 -4.18 -15.26
N ALA A 109 -10.77 -3.93 -15.86
CA ALA A 109 -11.53 -4.95 -16.58
C ALA A 109 -10.73 -5.57 -17.75
N SER A 110 -9.67 -4.89 -18.21
CA SER A 110 -8.75 -5.39 -19.25
C SER A 110 -7.62 -6.28 -18.72
N ALA A 111 -7.57 -6.55 -17.42
CA ALA A 111 -6.55 -7.44 -16.84
C ALA A 111 -6.59 -8.81 -17.53
N LYS A 112 -5.44 -9.26 -18.05
CA LYS A 112 -5.33 -10.55 -18.76
C LYS A 112 -5.30 -11.75 -17.81
N PHE A 113 -4.83 -11.53 -16.58
CA PHE A 113 -4.59 -12.57 -15.58
C PHE A 113 -5.14 -12.16 -14.22
N ARG A 114 -5.41 -13.16 -13.38
CA ARG A 114 -5.75 -13.01 -11.96
C ARG A 114 -4.96 -13.99 -11.12
N VAL A 115 -4.76 -13.67 -9.85
CA VAL A 115 -4.08 -14.53 -8.87
C VAL A 115 -5.11 -15.25 -8.03
N ARG A 116 -5.07 -16.58 -7.99
CA ARG A 116 -5.83 -17.39 -7.03
C ARG A 116 -4.91 -17.81 -5.90
N LEU A 117 -5.39 -17.64 -4.68
CA LEU A 117 -4.66 -17.98 -3.46
C LEU A 117 -5.19 -19.28 -2.88
N THR A 118 -4.28 -20.18 -2.50
CA THR A 118 -4.61 -21.39 -1.74
C THR A 118 -3.94 -21.29 -0.38
N HIS A 119 -4.72 -21.39 0.69
CA HIS A 119 -4.19 -21.45 2.04
C HIS A 119 -3.88 -22.91 2.39
N THR A 120 -2.60 -23.26 2.34
CA THR A 120 -2.14 -24.63 2.52
C THR A 120 -2.40 -25.16 3.92
N ALA A 121 -2.42 -24.31 4.94
CA ALA A 121 -2.66 -24.72 6.32
C ALA A 121 -4.10 -25.20 6.58
N CYS A 122 -5.10 -24.64 5.89
CA CYS A 122 -6.50 -25.12 5.98
C CYS A 122 -6.98 -25.90 4.75
N GLY A 123 -6.18 -25.94 3.68
CA GLY A 123 -6.48 -26.62 2.43
C GLY A 123 -7.46 -25.87 1.50
N THR A 124 -8.01 -24.73 1.93
CA THR A 124 -9.00 -23.98 1.14
C THR A 124 -8.33 -23.28 -0.04
N LYS A 125 -8.90 -23.46 -1.22
CA LYS A 125 -8.51 -22.82 -2.48
C LYS A 125 -9.36 -21.59 -2.73
N ASP A 126 -8.87 -20.71 -3.60
CA ASP A 126 -9.57 -19.48 -4.02
C ASP A 126 -9.97 -18.59 -2.84
N ILE A 127 -9.13 -18.54 -1.80
CA ILE A 127 -9.39 -17.71 -0.63
C ILE A 127 -9.21 -16.23 -0.97
N GLU A 128 -9.99 -15.38 -0.30
CA GLU A 128 -9.80 -13.94 -0.35
C GLU A 128 -9.10 -13.48 0.93
N PRO A 129 -7.97 -12.74 0.85
CA PRO A 129 -7.38 -12.14 2.04
C PRO A 129 -8.37 -11.16 2.66
N THR A 130 -8.64 -11.29 3.96
CA THR A 130 -9.62 -10.43 4.65
C THR A 130 -8.91 -9.55 5.69
N PRO A 131 -9.12 -8.21 5.69
CA PRO A 131 -8.60 -7.34 6.73
C PRO A 131 -9.23 -7.66 8.08
N TYR A 132 -8.41 -7.92 9.09
CA TYR A 132 -8.84 -8.42 10.38
C TYR A 132 -8.12 -7.73 11.53
N SER A 133 -8.81 -7.54 12.65
CA SER A 133 -8.23 -7.02 13.89
C SER A 133 -8.01 -8.18 14.85
N LEU A 134 -6.76 -8.59 15.07
CA LEU A 134 -6.42 -9.72 15.96
C LEU A 134 -6.88 -9.46 17.41
N SER A 135 -6.71 -8.23 17.89
CA SER A 135 -7.12 -7.81 19.25
C SER A 135 -8.63 -7.81 19.50
N SER A 136 -9.44 -7.64 18.44
CA SER A 136 -10.90 -7.55 18.50
C SER A 136 -11.59 -8.77 17.93
N ASP A 137 -10.81 -9.70 17.38
CA ASP A 137 -11.25 -10.93 16.72
C ASP A 137 -12.41 -10.69 15.73
N MET A 138 -12.21 -9.75 14.81
CA MET A 138 -13.18 -9.44 13.77
C MET A 138 -12.57 -8.78 12.54
N ALA A 139 -13.24 -8.98 11.40
CA ALA A 139 -12.95 -8.23 10.18
C ALA A 139 -13.24 -6.73 10.37
N PHE A 140 -12.53 -5.87 9.63
CA PHE A 140 -12.76 -4.42 9.70
C PHE A 140 -12.78 -3.75 8.32
N THR A 141 -13.51 -2.65 8.24
CA THR A 141 -13.45 -1.68 7.14
C THR A 141 -13.01 -0.31 7.65
N ALA A 142 -12.83 0.66 6.76
CA ALA A 142 -12.56 2.05 7.16
C ALA A 142 -13.64 2.64 8.09
N ARG A 143 -14.87 2.14 8.01
CA ARG A 143 -16.01 2.62 8.82
C ARG A 143 -15.94 2.13 10.25
N ASP A 144 -15.24 1.03 10.52
CA ASP A 144 -15.14 0.38 11.83
C ASP A 144 -13.96 0.89 12.65
N VAL A 145 -13.12 1.75 12.07
CA VAL A 145 -11.89 2.21 12.71
C VAL A 145 -11.98 3.69 13.08
N ALA A 146 -11.66 3.98 14.34
CA ALA A 146 -11.39 5.31 14.86
C ALA A 146 -9.89 5.51 14.97
N TRP A 147 -9.47 6.77 15.07
CA TRP A 147 -8.07 7.10 15.28
C TRP A 147 -7.96 8.15 16.39
N GLN A 148 -6.83 8.13 17.08
CA GLN A 148 -6.45 9.15 18.04
C GLN A 148 -4.95 9.44 17.90
N HIS A 149 -4.52 10.57 18.46
CA HIS A 149 -3.10 10.89 18.54
C HIS A 149 -2.39 9.89 19.45
N GLY A 150 -1.31 9.31 18.94
CA GLY A 150 -0.43 8.48 19.75
C GLY A 150 0.65 9.30 20.45
N PRO A 151 1.42 8.67 21.34
CA PRO A 151 2.46 9.36 22.13
C PRO A 151 3.62 9.89 21.26
N GLY A 152 3.88 9.28 20.09
CA GLY A 152 4.86 9.79 19.11
C GLY A 152 4.32 10.88 18.18
N MET A 153 3.14 11.44 18.48
CA MET A 153 2.54 12.46 17.64
C MET A 153 3.34 13.77 17.71
N GLY A 154 3.69 14.29 16.54
CA GLY A 154 4.40 15.55 16.37
C GLY A 154 4.42 16.00 14.92
N TRP A 155 5.27 16.98 14.65
CA TRP A 155 5.48 17.57 13.33
C TRP A 155 6.91 17.31 12.87
N VAL A 156 7.10 16.78 11.67
CA VAL A 156 8.42 16.48 11.10
C VAL A 156 8.65 17.24 9.81
N THR A 157 9.89 17.69 9.63
CA THR A 157 10.32 18.22 8.33
C THR A 157 10.40 17.07 7.34
N PRO A 158 9.63 17.11 6.24
CA PRO A 158 9.71 16.07 5.22
C PRO A 158 11.08 16.11 4.56
N ARG A 159 11.77 14.97 4.55
CA ARG A 159 12.90 14.76 3.64
C ARG A 159 12.36 14.51 2.24
N HIS A 160 12.13 15.59 1.49
CA HIS A 160 11.86 15.47 0.07
C HIS A 160 13.14 15.03 -0.64
N SER A 161 13.31 13.72 -0.86
CA SER A 161 14.22 13.31 -1.92
C SER A 161 13.66 13.90 -3.22
N ARG A 162 14.47 14.70 -3.93
CA ARG A 162 14.12 15.23 -5.25
C ARG A 162 14.06 14.06 -6.24
N ARG A 163 13.00 13.25 -6.15
CA ARG A 163 12.72 12.20 -7.12
C ARG A 163 12.10 12.89 -8.33
N ARG A 164 12.78 12.82 -9.46
CA ARG A 164 12.32 13.35 -10.74
C ARG A 164 10.91 12.81 -11.01
N LYS A 165 9.96 13.71 -11.31
CA LYS A 165 8.64 13.36 -11.85
C LYS A 165 8.87 12.40 -13.04
N GLN A 166 8.42 11.16 -12.93
CA GLN A 166 8.02 10.38 -14.09
C GLN A 166 6.51 10.20 -13.97
N ARG A 167 5.78 11.09 -14.64
CA ARG A 167 4.37 10.90 -14.97
C ARG A 167 4.35 10.19 -16.31
N GLY A 168 3.61 9.08 -16.43
CA GLY A 168 3.16 8.59 -17.72
C GLY A 168 4.07 7.61 -18.48
N GLU A 169 5.04 6.97 -17.83
CA GLU A 169 5.51 5.69 -18.36
C GLU A 169 4.68 4.62 -17.64
N THR A 170 3.63 4.11 -18.32
CA THR A 170 3.20 2.73 -18.08
C THR A 170 4.47 1.90 -17.90
N ALA A 171 4.58 1.20 -16.77
CA ALA A 171 5.74 0.35 -16.52
C ALA A 171 6.01 -0.45 -17.80
N PRO A 172 7.22 -0.37 -18.38
CA PRO A 172 7.51 -1.10 -19.61
C PRO A 172 7.24 -2.59 -19.37
N GLY A 173 6.20 -3.12 -20.02
CA GLY A 173 5.71 -4.50 -19.78
C GLY A 173 4.30 -4.64 -19.17
N SER A 174 3.43 -3.62 -19.23
CA SER A 174 2.07 -3.60 -18.64
C SER A 174 1.18 -4.83 -18.91
N ASP A 175 1.50 -5.64 -19.92
CA ASP A 175 0.74 -6.85 -20.25
C ASP A 175 0.90 -8.01 -19.25
N ASN A 176 1.93 -7.99 -18.39
CA ASN A 176 2.27 -9.08 -17.48
C ASN A 176 2.12 -8.76 -15.98
N ASN A 177 1.80 -7.51 -15.60
CA ASN A 177 1.70 -7.12 -14.19
C ASN A 177 0.39 -7.66 -13.60
N LEU A 178 0.43 -8.21 -12.38
CA LEU A 178 -0.77 -8.69 -11.68
C LEU A 178 -1.40 -7.58 -10.85
N LEU A 179 -0.60 -6.60 -10.46
CA LEU A 179 -0.98 -5.35 -9.82
C LEU A 179 -0.70 -4.19 -10.78
N ASP A 180 -1.74 -3.48 -11.22
CA ASP A 180 -1.58 -2.31 -12.10
C ASP A 180 -2.03 -1.04 -11.38
N VAL A 181 -3.34 -0.91 -11.17
CA VAL A 181 -3.94 0.33 -10.67
C VAL A 181 -3.43 0.63 -9.26
N ILE A 182 -3.39 -0.38 -8.39
CA ILE A 182 -2.93 -0.23 -7.01
C ILE A 182 -1.46 0.20 -6.91
N LEU A 183 -0.60 -0.26 -7.83
CA LEU A 183 0.82 0.12 -7.83
C LEU A 183 1.00 1.60 -8.14
N GLN A 184 0.16 2.15 -9.01
CA GLN A 184 0.20 3.57 -9.34
C GLN A 184 -0.19 4.42 -8.13
N VAL A 185 -1.25 4.03 -7.39
CA VAL A 185 -1.71 4.76 -6.19
C VAL A 185 -0.66 4.70 -5.08
N LEU A 186 -0.20 3.49 -4.74
CA LEU A 186 0.74 3.31 -3.62
C LEU A 186 2.16 3.79 -3.97
N GLY A 187 2.55 3.67 -5.24
CA GLY A 187 3.80 4.21 -5.78
C GLY A 187 3.81 5.73 -5.92
N ASP A 188 2.66 6.40 -5.83
CA ASP A 188 2.59 7.86 -5.69
C ASP A 188 2.47 8.25 -4.20
N ARG A 189 3.59 8.74 -3.67
CA ARG A 189 3.69 9.16 -2.28
C ARG A 189 2.62 10.18 -1.88
N TRP A 190 2.34 11.15 -2.75
CA TRP A 190 1.40 12.22 -2.44
C TRP A 190 -0.03 11.71 -2.38
N ALA A 191 -0.40 10.83 -3.29
CA ALA A 191 -1.70 10.17 -3.29
C ALA A 191 -1.95 9.42 -1.98
N SER A 192 -0.98 8.63 -1.51
CA SER A 192 -1.08 7.91 -0.24
C SER A 192 -1.26 8.85 0.96
N LEU A 193 -0.61 10.02 0.96
CA LEU A 193 -0.76 11.00 2.04
C LEU A 193 -2.09 11.75 1.99
N ILE A 194 -2.56 12.10 0.79
CA ILE A 194 -3.88 12.70 0.58
C ILE A 194 -4.96 11.73 1.08
N LEU A 195 -4.89 10.46 0.68
CA LEU A 195 -5.83 9.44 1.13
C LEU A 195 -5.76 9.28 2.66
N ARG A 196 -4.57 9.22 3.25
CA ARG A 196 -4.39 9.24 4.72
C ARG A 196 -5.09 10.45 5.36
N SER A 197 -4.91 11.66 4.83
CA SER A 197 -5.56 12.87 5.34
C SER A 197 -7.08 12.72 5.36
N ILE A 198 -7.66 12.24 4.25
CA ILE A 198 -9.11 12.04 4.09
C ILE A 198 -9.63 10.97 5.05
N PHE A 199 -8.92 9.86 5.23
CA PHE A 199 -9.27 8.82 6.21
C PHE A 199 -9.24 9.35 7.65
N THR A 200 -8.30 10.25 7.96
CA THR A 200 -8.26 10.91 9.26
C THR A 200 -9.24 12.09 9.40
N GLY A 201 -10.08 12.34 8.39
CA GLY A 201 -11.18 13.30 8.46
C GLY A 201 -10.90 14.67 7.84
N PHE A 202 -9.69 14.93 7.33
CA PHE A 202 -9.37 16.14 6.59
C PHE A 202 -9.93 16.05 5.17
N ARG A 203 -10.99 16.81 4.89
CA ARG A 203 -11.75 16.70 3.64
C ARG A 203 -11.72 17.98 2.82
N ARG A 204 -11.25 19.09 3.38
CA ARG A 204 -11.13 20.36 2.66
C ARG A 204 -9.74 20.51 2.07
N TYR A 205 -9.64 21.28 0.99
CA TYR A 205 -8.39 21.49 0.26
C TYR A 205 -7.26 21.99 1.18
N ASP A 206 -7.51 23.06 1.93
CA ASP A 206 -6.51 23.68 2.80
C ASP A 206 -6.09 22.77 3.97
N GLU A 207 -7.01 21.92 4.45
CA GLU A 207 -6.72 20.95 5.51
C GLU A 207 -5.77 19.87 5.00
N ILE A 208 -6.09 19.27 3.85
CA ILE A 208 -5.27 18.24 3.21
C ILE A 208 -3.90 18.84 2.85
N GLN A 209 -3.88 20.08 2.34
CA GLN A 209 -2.65 20.76 2.00
C GLN A 209 -1.71 20.90 3.21
N LYS A 210 -2.25 21.39 4.33
CA LYS A 210 -1.50 21.58 5.58
C LYS A 210 -1.06 20.25 6.16
N ASP A 211 -1.95 19.27 6.25
CA ASP A 211 -1.67 17.96 6.85
C ASP A 211 -0.60 17.16 6.08
N ALA A 212 -0.58 17.26 4.74
CA ALA A 212 0.39 16.60 3.88
C ALA A 212 1.61 17.47 3.50
N ALA A 213 1.65 18.74 3.93
CA ALA A 213 2.64 19.77 3.55
C ALA A 213 2.99 19.80 2.05
N ILE A 214 1.96 19.66 1.21
CA ILE A 214 2.08 19.54 -0.23
C ILE A 214 1.93 20.90 -0.93
N ALA A 215 2.67 21.13 -2.01
CA ALA A 215 2.53 22.35 -2.79
C ALA A 215 1.17 22.39 -3.51
N THR A 216 0.55 23.57 -3.62
CA THR A 216 -0.80 23.77 -4.17
C THR A 216 -0.97 23.13 -5.55
N ASN A 217 -0.03 23.36 -6.47
CA ASN A 217 -0.10 22.80 -7.82
C ASN A 217 -0.05 21.25 -7.81
N ILE A 218 0.80 20.65 -6.98
CA ILE A 218 0.90 19.19 -6.86
C ILE A 218 -0.37 18.63 -6.22
N LEU A 219 -0.94 19.29 -5.21
CA LEU A 219 -2.17 18.86 -4.59
C LEU A 219 -3.35 18.89 -5.57
N ALA A 220 -3.51 19.99 -6.32
CA ALA A 220 -4.54 20.09 -7.35
C ALA A 220 -4.42 18.97 -8.39
N ASP A 221 -3.21 18.75 -8.93
CA ASP A 221 -2.93 17.66 -9.88
C ASP A 221 -3.30 16.29 -9.31
N ARG A 222 -2.96 16.03 -8.04
CA ARG A 222 -3.19 14.73 -7.40
C ARG A 222 -4.63 14.49 -7.00
N LEU A 223 -5.34 15.52 -6.52
CA LEU A 223 -6.76 15.42 -6.23
C LEU A 223 -7.56 15.15 -7.50
N GLN A 224 -7.25 15.86 -8.60
CA GLN A 224 -7.90 15.59 -9.88
C GLN A 224 -7.63 14.16 -10.34
N TRP A 225 -6.37 13.72 -10.29
CA TRP A 225 -6.02 12.35 -10.65
C TRP A 225 -6.74 11.29 -9.80
N LEU A 226 -6.83 11.47 -8.47
CA LEU A 226 -7.59 10.57 -7.60
C LEU A 226 -9.11 10.58 -7.89
N ILE A 227 -9.65 11.71 -8.37
CA ILE A 227 -11.04 11.79 -8.86
C ILE A 227 -11.19 11.02 -10.17
N ASP A 228 -10.27 11.20 -11.12
CA ASP A 228 -10.29 10.52 -12.41
C ASP A 228 -10.16 9.00 -12.27
N MET A 229 -9.38 8.54 -11.28
CA MET A 229 -9.29 7.12 -10.89
C MET A 229 -10.52 6.62 -10.12
N GLY A 230 -11.44 7.50 -9.71
CA GLY A 230 -12.63 7.14 -8.95
C GLY A 230 -12.36 6.77 -7.48
N LEU A 231 -11.20 7.08 -6.90
CA LEU A 231 -10.88 6.87 -5.48
C LEU A 231 -11.62 7.86 -4.59
N ILE A 232 -11.79 9.09 -5.06
CA ILE A 232 -12.48 10.15 -4.35
C ILE A 232 -13.45 10.87 -5.30
N HIS A 233 -14.42 11.58 -4.74
CA HIS A 233 -15.26 12.51 -5.48
C HIS A 233 -15.32 13.86 -4.75
N LYS A 234 -15.60 14.91 -5.52
CA LYS A 234 -15.76 16.27 -5.01
C LYS A 234 -17.24 16.51 -4.71
N ARG A 235 -17.57 16.88 -3.46
CA ARG A 235 -18.94 17.16 -3.02
C ARG A 235 -19.09 18.61 -2.60
N LEU A 236 -20.10 19.29 -3.12
CA LEU A 236 -20.50 20.63 -2.67
C LEU A 236 -21.20 20.51 -1.31
N TYR A 237 -20.75 21.29 -0.31
CA TYR A 237 -21.36 21.28 1.03
C TYR A 237 -21.90 22.67 1.46
N SER A 238 -21.54 23.73 0.75
CA SER A 238 -22.09 25.08 0.92
C SER A 238 -22.30 25.65 -0.47
N GLN A 239 -23.47 26.22 -0.74
CA GLN A 239 -23.77 26.88 -2.01
C GLN A 239 -23.36 28.35 -2.02
N ASN A 240 -23.36 29.03 -0.85
CA ASN A 240 -23.11 30.47 -0.73
C ASN A 240 -22.13 30.78 0.43
N PRO A 241 -20.82 30.97 0.15
CA PRO A 241 -20.14 30.74 -1.13
C PRO A 241 -20.03 29.22 -1.44
N PRO A 242 -19.81 28.84 -2.71
CA PRO A 242 -19.53 27.46 -3.09
C PRO A 242 -18.32 26.90 -2.35
N ARG A 243 -18.51 25.89 -1.49
CA ARG A 243 -17.41 25.18 -0.82
C ARG A 243 -17.51 23.69 -1.05
N TYR A 244 -16.36 23.08 -1.28
CA TYR A 244 -16.25 21.68 -1.64
C TYR A 244 -15.43 20.92 -0.62
N GLU A 245 -15.76 19.65 -0.49
CA GLU A 245 -15.01 18.67 0.26
C GLU A 245 -14.73 17.45 -0.63
N TYR A 246 -13.65 16.73 -0.31
CA TYR A 246 -13.26 15.50 -0.97
C TYR A 246 -13.70 14.31 -0.12
N ARG A 247 -14.45 13.41 -0.72
CA ARG A 247 -15.03 12.23 -0.07
C ARG A 247 -14.58 10.98 -0.78
N LEU A 248 -14.31 9.92 -0.03
CA LEU A 248 -13.97 8.61 -0.59
C LEU A 248 -15.19 8.03 -1.30
N THR A 249 -14.96 7.34 -2.41
CA THR A 249 -15.92 6.41 -3.03
C THR A 249 -15.81 5.05 -2.34
N GLU A 250 -16.61 4.06 -2.76
CA GLU A 250 -16.45 2.67 -2.27
C GLU A 250 -15.06 2.10 -2.62
N LEU A 251 -14.57 2.36 -3.83
CA LEU A 251 -13.21 2.00 -4.26
C LEU A 251 -12.14 2.66 -3.37
N GLY A 252 -12.35 3.94 -3.02
CA GLY A 252 -11.50 4.66 -2.07
C GLY A 252 -11.54 4.09 -0.67
N ILE A 253 -12.72 3.74 -0.16
CA ILE A 253 -12.90 3.13 1.17
C ILE A 253 -12.18 1.78 1.24
N ASP A 254 -12.27 0.97 0.18
CA ASP A 254 -11.67 -0.37 0.15
C ASP A 254 -10.13 -0.34 0.04
N TYR A 255 -9.53 0.82 -0.27
CA TYR A 255 -8.07 1.03 -0.21
C TYR A 255 -7.55 1.14 1.23
N TYR A 256 -8.42 1.38 2.21
CA TYR A 256 -8.05 1.60 3.61
C TYR A 256 -7.15 0.51 4.21
N PRO A 257 -7.41 -0.81 4.01
CA PRO A 257 -6.54 -1.86 4.53
C PRO A 257 -5.09 -1.74 4.05
N VAL A 258 -4.86 -1.29 2.82
CA VAL A 258 -3.49 -1.09 2.29
C VAL A 258 -2.74 -0.05 3.13
N LEU A 259 -3.39 1.08 3.44
CA LEU A 259 -2.81 2.12 4.28
C LEU A 259 -2.58 1.65 5.71
N VAL A 260 -3.52 0.88 6.28
CA VAL A 260 -3.40 0.37 7.65
C VAL A 260 -2.25 -0.63 7.77
N MET A 261 -2.13 -1.58 6.84
CA MET A 261 -1.02 -2.54 6.85
C MET A 261 0.33 -1.84 6.66
N LEU A 262 0.38 -0.85 5.76
CA LEU A 262 1.60 -0.07 5.55
C LEU A 262 1.97 0.76 6.79
N MET A 263 0.98 1.33 7.47
CA MET A 263 1.17 2.06 8.71
C MET A 263 1.72 1.14 9.80
N ALA A 264 1.11 -0.03 10.00
CA ALA A 264 1.56 -1.02 10.99
C ALA A 264 2.98 -1.51 10.72
N TRP A 265 3.32 -1.76 9.45
CA TRP A 265 4.69 -2.07 9.05
C TRP A 265 5.65 -0.92 9.37
N GLY A 266 5.25 0.31 9.06
CA GLY A 266 6.03 1.51 9.38
C GLY A 266 6.22 1.70 10.89
N ASP A 267 5.18 1.46 11.68
CA ASP A 267 5.22 1.55 13.15
C ASP A 267 6.19 0.51 13.72
N ARG A 268 6.20 -0.72 13.19
CA ARG A 268 7.13 -1.77 13.64
C ARG A 268 8.59 -1.43 13.37
N TRP A 269 8.91 -0.92 12.17
CA TRP A 269 10.30 -0.79 11.72
C TRP A 269 10.89 0.61 11.83
N TYR A 270 10.06 1.63 12.06
CA TYR A 270 10.50 3.02 12.19
C TYR A 270 9.87 3.71 13.40
N LEU A 271 9.50 2.95 14.45
CA LEU A 271 8.97 3.53 15.67
C LEU A 271 9.91 4.62 16.21
N THR A 272 9.37 5.76 16.63
CA THR A 272 10.17 6.69 17.42
C THR A 272 10.21 6.22 18.88
N PRO A 273 11.18 6.67 19.69
CA PRO A 273 11.23 6.34 21.12
C PRO A 273 9.93 6.69 21.87
N GLU A 274 9.23 7.72 21.41
CA GLU A 274 7.96 8.18 21.99
C GLU A 274 6.77 7.28 21.61
N GLY A 275 6.94 6.32 20.69
CA GLY A 275 5.91 5.39 20.25
C GLY A 275 5.23 5.77 18.94
N PRO A 276 4.09 5.13 18.58
CA PRO A 276 3.44 5.38 17.30
C PRO A 276 2.79 6.77 17.30
N PRO A 277 2.83 7.51 16.17
CA PRO A 277 2.25 8.85 16.10
C PRO A 277 0.72 8.84 15.99
N LEU A 278 0.14 7.71 15.59
CA LEU A 278 -1.31 7.55 15.43
C LEU A 278 -1.70 6.18 15.97
N LEU A 279 -2.73 6.16 16.81
CA LEU A 279 -3.32 4.93 17.33
C LEU A 279 -4.64 4.70 16.62
N LEU A 280 -4.79 3.52 16.03
CA LEU A 280 -6.06 3.07 15.47
C LEU A 280 -6.79 2.24 16.52
N LEU A 281 -8.10 2.48 16.65
CA LEU A 281 -8.97 1.79 17.59
C LEU A 281 -10.15 1.21 16.81
N ASN A 282 -10.59 0.02 17.17
CA ASN A 282 -11.88 -0.48 16.71
C ASN A 282 -13.00 0.37 17.38
N ARG A 283 -13.94 0.88 16.58
CA ARG A 283 -15.02 1.75 17.07
C ARG A 283 -16.00 1.05 17.98
N HIS A 284 -16.23 -0.23 17.74
CA HIS A 284 -17.22 -1.04 18.46
C HIS A 284 -16.67 -1.53 19.79
N THR A 285 -15.39 -1.92 19.84
CA THR A 285 -14.77 -2.50 21.04
C THR A 285 -13.92 -1.49 21.83
N GLY A 286 -13.49 -0.39 21.20
CA GLY A 286 -12.53 0.56 21.75
C GLY A 286 -11.09 0.05 21.86
N LYS A 287 -10.83 -1.22 21.51
CA LYS A 287 -9.51 -1.84 21.60
C LYS A 287 -8.57 -1.29 20.51
N PRO A 288 -7.25 -1.23 20.77
CA PRO A 288 -6.25 -0.96 19.73
C PRO A 288 -6.41 -1.91 18.55
N LEU A 289 -6.33 -1.37 17.33
CA LEU A 289 -6.36 -2.17 16.12
C LEU A 289 -5.02 -2.90 15.97
N GLU A 290 -5.06 -4.23 15.96
CA GLU A 290 -3.91 -5.07 15.60
C GLU A 290 -4.18 -5.66 14.21
N PRO A 291 -3.78 -4.96 13.13
CA PRO A 291 -4.21 -5.30 11.79
C PRO A 291 -3.45 -6.51 11.24
N ALA A 292 -4.19 -7.45 10.65
CA ALA A 292 -3.67 -8.58 9.89
C ALA A 292 -4.49 -8.84 8.62
N MET A 293 -3.92 -9.60 7.68
CA MET A 293 -4.66 -10.20 6.59
C MET A 293 -4.87 -11.69 6.88
N VAL A 294 -6.13 -12.11 6.98
CA VAL A 294 -6.49 -13.49 7.34
C VAL A 294 -7.15 -14.24 6.18
N CYS A 295 -7.19 -15.56 6.29
CA CYS A 295 -7.91 -16.43 5.38
C CYS A 295 -9.43 -16.20 5.51
N SER A 296 -10.14 -15.96 4.39
CA SER A 296 -11.61 -15.84 4.39
C SER A 296 -12.36 -17.09 4.85
N ALA A 297 -11.70 -18.25 4.92
CA ALA A 297 -12.35 -19.53 5.28
C ALA A 297 -12.09 -19.99 6.71
N CYS A 298 -10.94 -19.65 7.28
CA CYS A 298 -10.56 -20.13 8.62
C CYS A 298 -10.08 -19.02 9.56
N GLU A 299 -10.08 -17.76 9.10
CA GLU A 299 -9.77 -16.56 9.88
C GLU A 299 -8.36 -16.52 10.50
N LYS A 300 -7.49 -17.46 10.14
CA LYS A 300 -6.09 -17.48 10.57
C LYS A 300 -5.25 -16.50 9.74
N PRO A 301 -4.23 -15.85 10.34
CA PRO A 301 -3.31 -14.98 9.62
C PRO A 301 -2.65 -15.69 8.45
N LEU A 302 -2.60 -15.02 7.30
CA LEU A 302 -1.95 -15.53 6.11
C LEU A 302 -0.45 -15.22 6.17
N MET A 303 0.37 -16.26 6.21
CA MET A 303 1.82 -16.14 6.22
C MET A 303 2.41 -16.52 4.85
N PRO A 304 3.57 -15.93 4.44
CA PRO A 304 4.15 -16.21 3.13
C PRO A 304 4.45 -17.69 2.86
N THR A 305 4.71 -18.47 3.91
CA THR A 305 5.01 -19.91 3.84
C THR A 305 3.79 -20.76 3.61
N ASP A 306 2.60 -20.25 3.94
CA ASP A 306 1.38 -21.05 4.04
C ASP A 306 0.41 -20.73 2.90
N VAL A 307 0.79 -19.83 1.99
CA VAL A 307 -0.03 -19.39 0.85
C VAL A 307 0.66 -19.74 -0.45
N GLN A 308 -0.05 -20.47 -1.31
CA GLN A 308 0.35 -20.74 -2.69
C GLN A 308 -0.40 -19.84 -3.66
N TYR A 309 0.29 -19.39 -4.70
CA TYR A 309 -0.23 -18.52 -5.76
C TYR A 309 -0.38 -19.30 -7.05
N SER A 310 -1.52 -19.15 -7.72
CA SER A 310 -1.71 -19.62 -9.09
C SER A 310 -2.19 -18.47 -9.97
N ILE A 311 -1.53 -18.27 -11.11
CA ILE A 311 -1.91 -17.25 -12.09
C ILE A 311 -2.84 -17.91 -13.10
N VAL A 312 -4.07 -17.40 -13.20
CA VAL A 312 -5.08 -17.90 -14.13
C VAL A 312 -5.49 -16.81 -15.12
N PRO A 313 -5.89 -17.15 -16.36
CA PRO A 313 -6.48 -16.18 -17.29
C PRO A 313 -7.75 -15.56 -16.69
N ALA A 314 -7.95 -14.25 -16.88
CA ALA A 314 -9.05 -13.49 -16.29
C ALA A 314 -10.43 -13.72 -16.95
N ARG A 315 -10.64 -14.82 -17.69
CA ARG A 315 -11.78 -14.99 -18.64
C ARG A 315 -13.15 -14.72 -17.98
N LYS A 316 -13.93 -13.86 -18.66
CA LYS A 316 -15.29 -13.32 -18.38
C LYS A 316 -16.15 -14.10 -17.36
N MET A 317 -16.37 -13.50 -16.18
CA MET A 317 -17.42 -13.83 -15.20
C MET A 317 -18.86 -13.52 -15.68
N ALA A 318 -19.11 -13.29 -16.98
CA ALA A 318 -20.44 -12.94 -17.47
C ALA A 318 -21.38 -14.16 -17.69
N ALA A 319 -20.93 -15.39 -17.46
CA ALA A 319 -21.73 -16.59 -17.72
C ALA A 319 -22.31 -17.26 -16.47
N ASP A 320 -21.66 -17.17 -15.31
CA ASP A 320 -22.04 -17.99 -14.13
C ASP A 320 -22.94 -17.26 -13.12
N ALA A 321 -23.15 -15.94 -13.29
CA ALA A 321 -24.04 -15.14 -12.44
C ALA A 321 -25.48 -15.02 -13.00
N ALA A 322 -25.77 -15.68 -14.13
CA ALA A 322 -27.10 -15.67 -14.77
C ALA A 322 -27.83 -17.03 -14.65
N SER A 323 -27.31 -17.96 -13.85
CA SER A 323 -27.86 -19.31 -13.71
C SER A 323 -27.89 -19.84 -12.27
N ALA A 324 -28.03 -18.97 -11.27
CA ALA A 324 -28.27 -19.35 -9.89
C ALA A 324 -29.40 -18.53 -9.28
#